data_AF-B7F931-F1
#
_entry.id   AF-B7F931-F1
#
_cell.length_a   1.000
_cell.length_b   1.000
_cell.length_c   1.000
_cell.angle_alpha   90.00
_cell.angle_beta   90.00
_cell.angle_gamma   90.00
#
_symmetry.space_group_name_H-M   'P 1'
#
loop_
_entity.id
_entity.type
_entity.pdbx_description
1 polymer ?
#
loop_
_entity_poly.entity_id
_entity_poly.type
_entity_poly.pdbx_seq_one_letter_code
_entity_poly.pdbx_strand_id
1 'polypeptide(L)'
;MATSEAGKGAEQACAAAAAATDGDDGGERPPRMIQMPQEYVDWVLAQKREAYYESPEDYPLLRTNNPVKVDGLSEEWVEKNSKSVIKTANLLKKADDSFEEFQKQVRKEVEKGYYEVGMDFFVQRAASRALFDEQWAKIDFTGIDVEEDDDDE
;
A
#
# COMPACT_ATOMS: atom_id res chain seq x y z
N MET A 1 -5.24 10.18 -8.06
CA MET A 1 -4.82 9.40 -6.87
C MET A 1 -4.17 10.31 -5.83
N ALA A 2 -4.88 10.69 -4.76
CA ALA A 2 -4.30 11.48 -3.68
C ALA A 2 -3.26 10.63 -2.92
N THR A 3 -1.97 10.82 -3.18
CA THR A 3 -0.92 10.31 -2.29
C THR A 3 -1.06 11.04 -0.96
N SER A 4 -1.75 10.42 0.00
CA SER A 4 -1.96 10.96 1.33
C SER A 4 -0.60 11.20 2.02
N GLU A 5 -0.14 12.44 2.08
CA GLU A 5 1.16 12.83 2.64
C GLU A 5 1.24 12.61 4.16
N ALA A 6 0.11 12.55 4.85
CA ALA A 6 0.05 12.35 6.30
C ALA A 6 0.77 11.07 6.75
N GLY A 7 0.60 9.97 6.00
CA GLY A 7 1.27 8.70 6.29
C GLY A 7 2.78 8.72 6.05
N LYS A 8 3.29 9.65 5.22
CA LYS A 8 4.73 9.86 4.96
C LYS A 8 5.38 10.73 6.03
N GLY A 9 4.71 11.80 6.45
CA GLY A 9 5.22 12.72 7.48
C GLY A 9 5.49 12.02 8.81
N ALA A 10 4.52 11.23 9.29
CA ALA A 10 4.66 10.47 10.53
C ALA A 10 5.77 9.41 10.44
N GLU A 11 5.93 8.76 9.29
CA GLU A 11 6.97 7.75 9.06
C GLU A 11 8.38 8.36 9.09
N GLN A 12 8.58 9.51 8.44
CA GLN A 12 9.88 10.16 8.38
C GLN A 12 10.33 10.67 9.76
N ALA A 13 9.39 11.21 10.56
CA ALA A 13 9.66 11.62 11.93
C ALA A 13 10.07 10.44 12.84
N CYS A 14 9.36 9.31 12.74
CA CYS A 14 9.70 8.11 13.51
C CYS A 14 10.98 7.43 13.06
N ALA A 15 11.25 7.35 11.75
CA ALA A 15 12.50 6.78 11.25
C ALA A 15 13.71 7.59 11.72
N ALA A 16 13.62 8.93 11.73
CA ALA A 16 14.66 9.79 12.29
C ALA A 16 14.86 9.57 13.80
N ALA A 17 13.78 9.39 14.56
CA ALA A 17 13.86 9.07 15.99
C ALA A 17 14.50 7.70 16.26
N ALA A 18 14.18 6.68 15.46
CA ALA A 18 14.76 5.35 15.58
C ALA A 18 16.28 5.38 15.31
N ALA A 19 16.71 6.05 14.23
CA ALA A 19 18.13 6.19 13.87
C ALA A 19 18.96 6.91 14.94
N ALA A 20 18.36 7.85 15.70
CA ALA A 20 19.04 8.56 16.76
C ALA A 20 19.36 7.69 18.00
N THR A 21 18.79 6.49 18.09
CA THR A 21 18.88 5.65 19.31
C THR A 21 19.73 4.39 19.15
N ASP A 22 20.41 4.20 18.02
CA ASP A 22 21.20 3.00 17.70
C ASP A 22 22.57 2.93 18.43
N GLY A 23 22.64 3.50 19.62
CA GLY A 23 23.76 3.33 20.54
C GLY A 23 23.67 1.97 21.25
N ASP A 24 24.42 1.00 20.74
CA ASP A 24 25.21 -0.01 21.46
C ASP A 24 24.65 -0.53 22.80
N ASP A 25 24.21 -1.81 22.82
CA ASP A 25 24.49 -2.74 23.94
C ASP A 25 24.07 -4.17 23.53
N GLY A 26 25.07 -5.02 23.33
CA GLY A 26 24.93 -6.44 22.99
C GLY A 26 24.24 -7.22 24.10
N GLY A 27 22.96 -7.48 23.88
CA GLY A 27 22.15 -8.42 24.63
C GLY A 27 20.83 -8.55 23.90
N GLU A 28 20.28 -9.77 23.84
CA GLU A 28 18.98 -10.10 23.27
C GLU A 28 17.87 -9.45 24.14
N ARG A 29 17.88 -8.12 24.21
CA ARG A 29 16.82 -7.35 24.84
C ARG A 29 15.56 -7.58 24.02
N PRO A 30 14.40 -7.72 24.69
CA PRO A 30 13.14 -7.82 23.98
C PRO A 30 13.07 -6.68 22.96
N PRO A 31 12.52 -6.97 21.76
CA PRO A 31 12.42 -5.99 20.69
C PRO A 31 11.84 -4.71 21.29
N ARG A 32 12.62 -3.64 21.24
CA ARG A 32 12.18 -2.37 21.81
C ARG A 32 10.96 -1.94 21.03
N MET A 33 9.86 -1.73 21.74
CA MET A 33 8.59 -1.32 21.18
C MET A 33 8.48 0.19 21.26
N ILE A 34 7.86 0.79 20.26
CA ILE A 34 7.46 2.19 20.26
C ILE A 34 5.95 2.27 20.13
N GLN A 35 5.37 3.24 20.84
CA GLN A 35 3.98 3.61 20.59
C GLN A 35 3.88 4.17 19.18
N MET A 36 2.96 3.61 18.40
CA MET A 36 2.63 4.12 17.07
C MET A 36 2.11 5.57 17.19
N PRO A 37 2.63 6.52 16.40
CA PRO A 37 2.13 7.88 16.39
C PRO A 37 0.63 7.92 16.11
N GLN A 38 -0.10 8.76 16.84
CA GLN A 38 -1.55 8.84 16.69
C GLN A 38 -1.96 9.25 15.27
N GLU A 39 -1.24 10.19 14.65
CA GLU A 39 -1.49 10.59 13.26
C GLU A 39 -1.39 9.40 12.29
N TYR A 40 -0.48 8.46 12.56
CA TYR A 40 -0.33 7.28 11.74
C TYR A 40 -1.43 6.25 12.02
N VAL A 41 -1.83 6.07 13.28
CA VAL A 41 -3.01 5.27 13.64
C VAL A 41 -4.25 5.80 12.92
N ASP A 42 -4.50 7.11 12.99
CA ASP A 42 -5.65 7.76 12.36
C ASP A 42 -5.61 7.57 10.84
N TRP A 43 -4.42 7.70 10.22
CA TRP A 43 -4.23 7.44 8.79
C TRP A 43 -4.56 6.00 8.43
N VAL A 44 -4.05 5.01 9.19
CA VAL A 44 -4.33 3.58 8.96
C VAL A 44 -5.83 3.33 9.05
N LEU A 45 -6.51 3.86 10.06
CA LEU A 45 -7.94 3.65 10.28
C LEU A 45 -8.83 4.40 9.29
N ALA A 46 -8.37 5.50 8.71
CA ALA A 46 -9.08 6.26 7.69
C ALA A 46 -9.02 5.61 6.29
N GLN A 47 -8.02 4.74 6.03
CA GLN A 47 -7.93 4.05 4.75
C GLN A 47 -9.15 3.14 4.54
N LYS A 48 -9.68 3.15 3.32
CA LYS A 48 -10.74 2.23 2.90
C LYS A 48 -10.11 1.08 2.12
N ARG A 49 -10.79 -0.07 2.15
CA ARG A 49 -10.40 -1.24 1.37
C ARG A 49 -10.46 -0.91 -0.12
N GLU A 50 -9.37 -1.17 -0.83
CA GLU A 50 -9.25 -0.87 -2.26
C GLU A 50 -9.66 -2.07 -3.13
N ALA A 51 -9.79 -3.29 -2.58
CA ALA A 51 -10.24 -4.45 -3.38
C ALA A 51 -11.69 -4.28 -3.85
N TYR A 52 -11.85 -3.59 -4.98
CA TYR A 52 -13.12 -3.43 -5.70
C TYR A 52 -13.63 -4.77 -6.27
N TYR A 53 -12.74 -5.76 -6.44
CA TYR A 53 -13.04 -7.00 -7.16
C TYR A 53 -12.79 -8.21 -6.27
N GLU A 54 -13.81 -9.06 -6.14
CA GLU A 54 -13.75 -10.28 -5.32
C GLU A 54 -12.80 -11.31 -5.94
N SER A 55 -12.78 -11.43 -7.27
CA SER A 55 -11.79 -12.20 -8.01
C SER A 55 -10.88 -11.29 -8.85
N PRO A 56 -9.57 -11.59 -8.97
CA PRO A 56 -8.70 -10.95 -9.96
C PRO A 56 -9.28 -11.00 -11.38
N GLU A 57 -9.99 -12.06 -11.74
CA GLU A 57 -10.64 -12.24 -13.04
C GLU A 57 -11.83 -11.28 -13.26
N ASP A 58 -12.40 -10.74 -12.19
CA ASP A 58 -13.44 -9.72 -12.26
C ASP A 58 -12.87 -8.33 -12.55
N TYR A 59 -11.54 -8.17 -12.51
CA TYR A 59 -10.88 -6.92 -12.85
C TYR A 59 -11.28 -6.53 -14.29
N PRO A 60 -11.75 -5.28 -14.53
CA PRO A 60 -12.36 -4.89 -15.81
C PRO A 60 -11.48 -5.16 -17.02
N LEU A 61 -10.15 -5.05 -16.87
CA LEU A 61 -9.19 -5.35 -17.93
C LEU A 61 -9.18 -6.81 -18.39
N LEU A 62 -9.79 -7.73 -17.63
CA LEU A 62 -9.77 -9.18 -17.87
C LEU A 62 -11.12 -9.75 -18.30
N ARG A 63 -12.21 -8.97 -18.30
CA ARG A 63 -13.53 -9.42 -18.79
C ARG A 63 -13.55 -9.47 -20.32
N THR A 64 -12.93 -10.50 -20.89
CA THR A 64 -12.69 -10.68 -22.33
C THR A 64 -13.88 -11.09 -23.20
N ASN A 65 -15.14 -10.87 -22.79
CA ASN A 65 -16.30 -11.14 -23.68
C ASN A 65 -17.14 -9.90 -24.04
N ASN A 66 -16.69 -8.69 -23.71
CA ASN A 66 -17.27 -7.46 -24.24
C ASN A 66 -16.24 -6.32 -24.17
N PRO A 67 -15.54 -5.97 -25.27
CA PRO A 67 -14.44 -5.02 -25.25
C PRO A 67 -14.99 -3.59 -25.25
N VAL A 68 -15.41 -3.08 -24.10
CA VAL A 68 -15.60 -1.64 -23.90
C VAL A 68 -15.24 -1.33 -22.45
N LYS A 69 -14.45 -0.27 -22.24
CA LYS A 69 -14.52 0.72 -21.13
C LYS A 69 -13.18 1.19 -20.54
N VAL A 70 -12.04 0.81 -21.10
CA VAL A 70 -10.83 1.64 -20.92
C VAL A 70 -10.39 2.05 -22.30
N ASP A 71 -10.64 3.31 -22.63
CA ASP A 71 -10.17 3.89 -23.88
C ASP A 71 -8.63 3.77 -23.95
N GLY A 72 -8.11 3.51 -25.15
CA GLY A 72 -6.67 3.29 -25.39
C GLY A 72 -6.18 1.84 -25.28
N LEU A 73 -6.93 0.90 -24.69
CA LEU A 73 -6.49 -0.49 -24.58
C LEU A 73 -6.96 -1.38 -25.75
N SER A 74 -6.01 -1.92 -26.52
CA SER A 74 -6.29 -2.84 -27.63
C SER A 74 -6.46 -4.29 -27.17
N GLU A 75 -7.20 -5.09 -27.94
CA GLU A 75 -7.36 -6.53 -27.70
C GLU A 75 -6.00 -7.26 -27.67
N GLU A 76 -5.08 -6.89 -28.55
CA GLU A 76 -3.70 -7.42 -28.58
C GLU A 76 -2.95 -7.10 -27.27
N TRP A 77 -3.08 -5.87 -26.75
CA TRP A 77 -2.46 -5.51 -25.48
C TRP A 77 -3.05 -6.33 -24.34
N VAL A 78 -4.37 -6.50 -24.29
CA VAL A 78 -5.05 -7.29 -23.26
C VAL A 78 -4.59 -8.75 -23.32
N GLU A 79 -4.57 -9.38 -24.49
CA GLU A 79 -4.12 -10.76 -24.64
C GLU A 79 -2.65 -10.93 -24.21
N LYS A 80 -1.78 -10.00 -24.63
CA LYS A 80 -0.36 -10.00 -24.28
C LYS A 80 -0.11 -9.80 -22.78
N ASN A 81 -0.89 -8.94 -22.13
CA ASN A 81 -0.66 -8.52 -20.75
C ASN A 81 -1.57 -9.21 -19.73
N SER A 82 -2.58 -9.97 -20.14
CA SER A 82 -3.59 -10.59 -19.27
C SER A 82 -2.97 -11.34 -18.08
N LYS A 83 -1.93 -12.15 -18.32
CA LYS A 83 -1.22 -12.86 -17.23
C LYS A 83 -0.56 -11.90 -16.24
N SER A 84 0.01 -10.80 -16.72
CA SER A 84 0.62 -9.77 -15.88
C SER A 84 -0.44 -9.05 -15.06
N VAL A 85 -1.56 -8.67 -15.69
CA VAL A 85 -2.70 -8.03 -15.03
C VAL A 85 -3.30 -8.94 -13.94
N ILE A 86 -3.54 -10.22 -14.22
CA ILE A 86 -4.02 -11.20 -13.23
C ILE A 86 -3.04 -11.31 -12.06
N LYS A 87 -1.73 -11.38 -12.35
CA LYS A 87 -0.70 -11.46 -11.31
C LYS A 87 -0.69 -10.20 -10.43
N THR A 88 -0.79 -9.03 -11.03
CA THR A 88 -0.84 -7.75 -10.32
C THR A 88 -2.11 -7.63 -9.49
N ALA A 89 -3.28 -7.96 -10.05
CA ALA A 89 -4.55 -7.97 -9.32
C ALA A 89 -4.51 -8.93 -8.11
N ASN A 90 -3.91 -10.12 -8.26
CA ASN A 90 -3.68 -11.04 -7.14
C ASN A 90 -2.77 -10.44 -6.05
N LEU A 91 -1.70 -9.74 -6.43
CA LEU A 91 -0.79 -9.10 -5.48
C LEU A 91 -1.48 -7.95 -4.74
N LEU A 92 -2.23 -7.12 -5.45
CA LEU A 92 -3.01 -6.02 -4.88
C LEU A 92 -4.04 -6.54 -3.88
N LYS A 93 -4.79 -7.60 -4.25
CA LYS A 93 -5.74 -8.25 -3.34
C LYS A 93 -5.05 -8.75 -2.06
N LYS A 94 -3.93 -9.46 -2.18
CA LYS A 94 -3.18 -9.94 -1.01
C LYS A 94 -2.67 -8.82 -0.12
N ALA A 95 -2.20 -7.72 -0.73
CA ALA A 95 -1.74 -6.55 0.01
C ALA A 95 -2.90 -5.89 0.78
N ASP A 96 -4.06 -5.76 0.13
CA ASP A 96 -5.27 -5.19 0.70
C ASP A 96 -5.86 -6.08 1.82
N ASP A 97 -5.91 -7.39 1.63
CA ASP A 97 -6.33 -8.35 2.67
C ASP A 97 -5.40 -8.28 3.90
N SER A 98 -4.08 -8.26 3.69
CA SER A 98 -3.08 -8.09 4.75
C SER A 98 -3.23 -6.75 5.48
N PHE A 99 -3.52 -5.68 4.73
CA PHE A 99 -3.74 -4.37 5.31
C PHE A 99 -5.06 -4.30 6.10
N GLU A 100 -6.11 -5.00 5.68
CA GLU A 100 -7.36 -5.13 6.45
C GLU A 100 -7.12 -5.85 7.79
N GLU A 101 -6.33 -6.92 7.79
CA GLU A 101 -5.91 -7.61 9.02
C GLU A 101 -5.14 -6.67 9.95
N PHE A 102 -4.22 -5.88 9.39
CA PHE A 102 -3.49 -4.86 10.12
C PHE A 102 -4.41 -3.79 10.71
N GLN A 103 -5.37 -3.26 9.93
CA GLN A 103 -6.36 -2.31 10.45
C GLN A 103 -7.19 -2.90 11.59
N LYS A 104 -7.61 -4.17 11.50
CA LYS A 104 -8.33 -4.87 12.59
C LYS A 104 -7.47 -4.97 13.84
N GLN A 105 -6.19 -5.28 13.70
CA GLN A 105 -5.26 -5.30 14.81
C GLN A 105 -5.10 -3.91 15.45
N VAL A 106 -4.89 -2.86 14.64
CA VAL A 106 -4.79 -1.48 15.12
C VAL A 106 -6.06 -1.08 15.89
N ARG A 107 -7.26 -1.33 15.35
CA ARG A 107 -8.53 -1.06 16.04
C ARG A 107 -8.58 -1.71 17.42
N LYS A 108 -8.27 -3.01 17.49
CA LYS A 108 -8.30 -3.79 18.74
C LYS A 108 -7.31 -3.29 19.79
N GLU A 109 -6.11 -2.88 19.38
CA GLU A 109 -5.10 -2.42 20.33
C GLU A 109 -5.33 -0.96 20.76
N VAL A 110 -5.79 -0.10 19.85
CA VAL A 110 -6.15 1.28 20.17
C VAL A 110 -7.35 1.34 21.14
N GLU A 111 -8.27 0.38 21.12
CA GLU A 111 -9.30 0.23 22.15
C GLU A 111 -8.74 0.07 23.58
N LYS A 112 -7.51 -0.45 23.71
CA LYS A 112 -6.79 -0.55 25.00
C LYS A 112 -6.04 0.74 25.37
N GLY A 113 -5.99 1.71 24.45
CA GLY A 113 -5.43 3.04 24.64
C GLY A 113 -4.32 3.40 23.67
N TYR A 114 -3.55 2.42 23.17
CA TYR A 114 -2.45 2.67 22.24
C TYR A 114 -2.06 1.38 21.50
N TYR A 115 -1.35 1.53 20.38
CA TYR A 115 -0.78 0.42 19.63
C TYR A 115 0.73 0.52 19.60
N GLU A 116 1.42 -0.58 19.90
CA GLU A 116 2.87 -0.68 19.90
C GLU A 116 3.37 -1.47 18.71
N VAL A 117 4.46 -1.00 18.11
CA VAL A 117 5.18 -1.68 17.03
C VAL A 117 6.67 -1.76 17.35
N GLY A 118 7.37 -2.69 16.72
CA GLY A 118 8.83 -2.77 16.83
C GLY A 118 9.47 -1.45 16.38
N MET A 119 10.57 -1.06 17.01
CA MET A 119 11.31 0.18 16.68
C MET A 119 11.69 0.30 15.20
N ASP A 120 11.89 -0.82 14.52
CA ASP A 120 12.24 -0.89 13.11
C ASP A 120 11.03 -0.86 12.16
N PHE A 121 9.79 -0.85 12.69
CA PHE A 121 8.57 -0.88 11.88
C PHE A 121 8.56 0.20 10.78
N PHE A 122 8.86 1.45 11.13
CA PHE A 122 8.88 2.55 10.16
C PHE A 122 10.07 2.48 9.20
N VAL A 123 11.18 1.88 9.63
CA VAL A 123 12.34 1.62 8.76
C VAL A 123 11.99 0.55 7.72
N GLN A 124 11.39 -0.56 8.15
CA GLN A 124 10.94 -1.64 7.28
C GLN A 124 9.84 -1.18 6.32
N ARG A 125 8.91 -0.35 6.81
CA ARG A 125 7.84 0.23 5.99
C ARG A 125 8.40 1.19 4.94
N ALA A 126 9.32 2.08 5.31
CA ALA A 126 9.98 2.98 4.36
C ALA A 126 10.75 2.22 3.28
N ALA A 127 11.46 1.15 3.66
CA ALA A 127 12.14 0.27 2.71
C ALA A 127 11.15 -0.45 1.77
N SER A 128 10.03 -0.94 2.31
CA SER A 128 8.97 -1.57 1.52
C SER A 128 8.31 -0.59 0.56
N ARG A 129 8.11 0.67 0.99
CA ARG A 129 7.57 1.73 0.14
C ARG A 129 8.54 2.10 -0.98
N ALA A 130 9.83 2.24 -0.67
CA ALA A 130 10.86 2.51 -1.67
C ALA A 130 10.94 1.40 -2.73
N LEU A 131 10.88 0.13 -2.31
CA LEU A 131 10.82 -1.00 -3.23
C LEU A 131 9.56 -0.95 -4.11
N PHE A 132 8.40 -0.64 -3.52
CA PHE A 132 7.15 -0.47 -4.28
C PHE A 132 7.30 0.64 -5.34
N ASP A 133 7.78 1.81 -4.95
CA ASP A 133 7.97 2.95 -5.86
C ASP A 133 8.98 2.63 -6.98
N GLU A 134 10.07 1.90 -6.67
CA GLU A 134 11.03 1.41 -7.67
C GLU A 134 10.39 0.43 -8.66
N GLN A 135 9.56 -0.50 -8.19
CA GLN A 135 8.86 -1.46 -9.06
C GLN A 135 7.80 -0.76 -9.90
N TRP A 136 7.08 0.20 -9.31
CA TRP A 136 6.06 1.00 -10.01
C TRP A 136 6.68 1.81 -11.15
N ALA A 137 7.84 2.41 -10.94
CA ALA A 137 8.57 3.16 -11.96
C ALA A 137 9.07 2.31 -13.15
N LYS A 138 9.14 0.99 -13.00
CA LYS A 138 9.53 0.06 -14.08
C LYS A 138 8.35 -0.35 -14.96
N ILE A 139 7.12 -0.05 -14.56
CA ILE A 139 5.93 -0.37 -15.35
C ILE A 139 5.87 0.60 -16.53
N ASP A 140 5.78 0.05 -17.74
CA ASP A 140 5.58 0.82 -18.97
C ASP A 140 4.09 1.14 -19.12
N PHE A 141 3.74 2.41 -18.90
CA PHE A 141 2.38 2.93 -19.02
C PHE A 141 2.06 3.49 -20.41
N THR A 142 2.98 3.42 -21.39
CA THR A 142 2.82 4.10 -22.70
C THR A 142 1.61 3.66 -23.54
N GLY A 143 0.94 2.56 -23.17
CA GLY A 143 -0.29 2.09 -23.82
C GLY A 143 -1.57 2.30 -22.99
N ILE A 144 -1.51 2.97 -21.84
CA ILE A 144 -2.66 3.22 -20.99
C ILE A 144 -2.96 4.72 -21.09
N ASP A 145 -4.09 5.05 -21.72
CA ASP A 145 -4.61 6.42 -21.70
C ASP A 145 -5.30 6.61 -20.35
N VAL A 146 -4.58 7.24 -19.42
CA VAL A 146 -5.19 7.72 -18.18
C VAL A 146 -5.71 9.09 -18.54
N GLU A 147 -6.97 9.19 -18.95
CA GLU A 147 -7.64 10.48 -18.99
C GLU A 147 -7.45 11.09 -17.59
N GLU A 148 -6.87 12.29 -17.54
CA GLU A 148 -6.94 13.11 -16.33
C GLU A 148 -8.45 13.27 -16.08
N ASP A 149 -8.98 12.56 -15.09
CA ASP A 149 -10.24 12.94 -14.47
C ASP A 149 -10.00 14.40 -14.03
N ASP A 150 -10.44 15.33 -14.86
CA ASP A 150 -10.65 16.72 -14.52
C ASP A 150 -11.72 16.69 -13.41
N ASP A 151 -11.27 16.42 -12.17
CA ASP A 151 -11.96 16.71 -10.93
C ASP A 151 -12.00 18.25 -10.77
N ASP A 152 -12.65 18.92 -11.72
CA ASP A 152 -13.18 20.27 -11.60
C ASP A 152 -14.62 20.13 -11.09
N GLU A 153 -14.81 20.03 -9.76
CA GLU A 153 -15.83 20.73 -8.93
C GLU A 153 -15.97 20.19 -7.49
#